data_AF-A0A2D9DIY2-F1
#
_entry.id   AF-A0A2D9DIY2-F1
#
_cell.length_a   1.000
_cell.length_b   1.000
_cell.length_c   1.000
_cell.angle_alpha   90.00
_cell.angle_beta   90.00
_cell.angle_gamma   90.00
#
_symmetry.space_group_name_H-M   'P 1'
#
loop_
_entity.id
_entity.type
_entity.pdbx_description
1 polymer ?
#
loop_
_entity_poly.entity_id
_entity_poly.type
_entity_poly.pdbx_seq_one_letter_code
_entity_poly.pdbx_strand_id
1 'polypeptide(L)' 'MTVRVEVAIVGAGFAGIGMALALLRDGRESFVLLERGDSVGGTWRDNTYPGVACDVPSHLYGFADHPHPDWSRVFAP' A
#
# COMPACT_ATOMS: atom_id res chain seq x y z
N MET A 1 6.46 23.70 12.82
CA MET A 1 5.07 23.34 13.18
C MET A 1 5.05 21.88 13.60
N THR A 2 4.34 21.53 14.65
CA THR A 2 4.25 20.15 15.15
C THR A 2 2.87 19.60 14.82
N VAL A 3 2.80 18.42 14.21
CA VAL A 3 1.53 17.72 13.95
C VAL A 3 1.26 16.75 15.10
N ARG A 4 0.02 16.71 15.60
CA ARG A 4 -0.44 15.74 16.59
C ARG A 4 -1.53 14.88 15.97
N VAL A 5 -1.40 13.57 16.12
CA VAL A 5 -2.35 12.56 15.62
C VAL A 5 -2.50 11.45 16.67
N GLU A 6 -3.57 10.69 16.61
CA GLU A 6 -3.78 9.53 17.49
C GLU A 6 -2.98 8.31 17.03
N VAL A 7 -2.85 8.13 15.71
CA VAL A 7 -2.18 6.97 15.11
C VAL A 7 -1.10 7.44 14.13
N ALA A 8 0.11 6.94 14.30
CA ALA A 8 1.18 7.08 13.33
C ALA A 8 1.41 5.72 12.64
N ILE A 9 1.24 5.68 11.33
CA ILE A 9 1.51 4.51 10.49
C ILE A 9 2.86 4.75 9.81
N VAL A 10 3.78 3.80 9.94
CA VAL A 10 5.13 3.89 9.36
C VAL A 10 5.25 2.91 8.19
N GLY A 11 5.46 3.46 7.00
CA GLY A 11 5.57 2.77 5.71
C GLY A 11 4.30 2.87 4.86
N ALA A 12 4.42 3.36 3.63
CA ALA A 12 3.33 3.46 2.65
C ALA A 12 3.37 2.33 1.60
N GLY A 13 3.65 1.11 2.07
CA GLY A 13 3.43 -0.13 1.31
C GLY A 13 2.01 -0.66 1.49
N PHE A 14 1.75 -1.87 0.99
CA PHE A 14 0.42 -2.50 1.03
C PHE A 14 -0.20 -2.53 2.44
N ALA A 15 0.57 -2.89 3.47
CA ALA A 15 0.06 -2.96 4.84
C ALA A 15 -0.31 -1.57 5.41
N GLY A 16 0.52 -0.55 5.18
CA GLY A 16 0.26 0.80 5.71
C GLY A 16 -0.93 1.48 5.03
N ILE A 17 -1.07 1.30 3.71
CA ILE A 17 -2.26 1.75 2.98
C ILE A 17 -3.50 0.99 3.46
N GLY A 18 -3.39 -0.33 3.66
CA GLY A 18 -4.48 -1.14 4.21
C GLY A 18 -4.93 -0.68 5.60
N MET A 19 -3.99 -0.31 6.48
CA MET A 19 -4.30 0.24 7.79
C MET A 19 -4.98 1.61 7.69
N ALA A 20 -4.52 2.50 6.83
CA ALA A 20 -5.17 3.79 6.58
C ALA A 20 -6.62 3.60 6.08
N LEU A 21 -6.84 2.70 5.12
CA LEU A 21 -8.18 2.33 4.66
C LEU A 21 -9.07 1.78 5.78
N ALA A 22 -8.52 0.94 6.66
CA ALA A 22 -9.25 0.39 7.80
C ALA A 22 -9.66 1.48 8.81
N LEU A 23 -8.77 2.43 9.11
CA LEU A 23 -9.08 3.57 9.98
C LEU A 23 -10.17 4.46 9.39
N LEU A 24 -10.07 4.77 8.08
CA LEU A 24 -11.09 5.54 7.39
C LEU A 24 -12.47 4.86 7.41
N ARG A 25 -12.52 3.52 7.23
CA ARG A 25 -13.77 2.75 7.34
C ARG A 25 -14.36 2.75 8.76
N ASP A 26 -13.52 2.86 9.78
CA ASP A 26 -13.92 2.98 11.19
C ASP A 26 -14.26 4.44 11.60
N GLY A 27 -14.21 5.39 10.66
CA GLY A 27 -14.46 6.81 10.93
C GLY A 27 -13.34 7.51 11.73
N ARG A 28 -12.14 6.93 11.76
CA ARG A 28 -10.98 7.45 12.48
C ARG A 28 -10.02 8.14 11.52
N GLU A 29 -10.03 9.47 11.52
CA GLU A 29 -9.25 10.29 10.58
C GLU A 29 -8.00 10.95 11.21
N SER A 30 -7.82 10.86 12.53
CA SER A 30 -6.66 11.41 13.24
C SER A 30 -5.43 10.50 13.12
N PHE A 31 -4.90 10.37 11.91
CA PHE A 31 -3.70 9.59 11.64
C PHE A 31 -2.76 10.26 10.65
N VAL A 32 -1.51 9.81 10.66
CA VAL A 32 -0.52 10.16 9.63
C VAL A 32 0.08 8.86 9.07
N LEU A 33 0.28 8.83 7.75
CA LEU A 33 1.02 7.79 7.07
C LEU A 33 2.38 8.36 6.66
N LEU A 34 3.45 7.83 7.22
CA LEU A 34 4.82 8.30 6.99
C LEU A 34 5.53 7.32 6.08
N GLU A 35 6.14 7.82 5.01
CA GLU A 35 6.97 7.03 4.10
C GLU A 35 8.36 7.66 4.02
N ARG A 36 9.39 6.81 4.01
CA ARG A 36 10.78 7.24 3.85
C ARG A 36 11.09 7.53 2.39
N GLY A 37 10.50 6.76 1.47
CA GLY A 37 10.60 6.98 0.03
C GLY A 37 9.90 8.27 -0.42
N ASP A 38 10.13 8.62 -1.69
CA ASP A 38 9.54 9.78 -2.35
C ASP A 38 8.09 9.54 -2.84
N SER A 39 7.65 8.28 -2.79
CA SER A 39 6.39 7.80 -3.37
C SER A 39 5.88 6.60 -2.57
N VAL A 40 4.60 6.25 -2.75
CA VAL A 40 4.01 5.04 -2.17
C VAL A 40 4.49 3.78 -2.89
N GLY A 41 4.36 2.61 -2.25
CA GLY A 41 4.57 1.31 -2.92
C GLY A 41 5.33 0.27 -2.09
N GLY A 42 6.12 0.71 -1.10
CA GLY A 42 6.89 -0.19 -0.24
C GLY A 42 7.75 -1.15 -1.05
N THR A 43 7.54 -2.47 -0.89
CA THR A 43 8.25 -3.52 -1.65
C THR A 43 8.33 -3.22 -3.15
N TRP A 44 7.22 -2.81 -3.78
CA TRP A 44 7.15 -2.63 -5.24
C TRP A 44 7.81 -1.35 -5.75
N ARG A 45 7.99 -0.36 -4.87
CA ARG A 45 8.78 0.84 -5.16
C ARG A 45 10.27 0.54 -4.96
N ASP A 46 10.61 -0.12 -3.86
CA ASP A 46 12.00 -0.29 -3.43
C ASP A 46 12.75 -1.39 -4.20
N ASN A 47 12.03 -2.35 -4.81
CA ASN A 47 12.64 -3.49 -5.51
C ASN A 47 12.40 -3.41 -7.03
N THR A 48 13.46 -3.13 -7.78
CA THR A 48 13.43 -2.97 -9.25
C THR A 48 14.46 -3.87 -9.96
N TYR A 49 14.84 -4.98 -9.32
CA TYR A 49 15.82 -5.91 -9.88
C TYR A 49 15.23 -6.75 -11.04
N PRO A 50 16.04 -7.23 -11.99
CA PRO A 50 15.56 -8.04 -13.11
C PRO A 50 14.83 -9.30 -12.64
N GLY A 51 13.60 -9.50 -13.10
CA GLY A 51 12.80 -10.68 -12.78
C GLY A 51 12.05 -10.62 -11.45
N VAL A 52 12.03 -9.46 -10.77
CA VAL A 52 11.06 -9.22 -9.69
C VAL A 52 9.64 -9.46 -10.21
N ALA A 53 8.84 -10.17 -9.42
CA ALA A 53 7.44 -10.50 -9.70
C ALA A 53 6.72 -10.96 -8.43
N CYS A 54 5.39 -10.89 -8.42
CA CYS A 54 4.54 -11.43 -7.37
C CYS A 54 4.32 -12.94 -7.55
N ASP A 55 4.30 -13.69 -6.46
CA ASP A 55 3.96 -15.11 -6.41
C ASP A 55 2.46 -15.38 -6.21
N VAL A 56 1.69 -14.34 -5.84
CA VAL A 56 0.23 -14.37 -5.76
C VAL A 56 -0.35 -13.96 -7.11
N PRO A 57 -1.39 -14.66 -7.62
CA PRO A 57 -2.07 -14.25 -8.83
C PRO A 57 -2.56 -12.80 -8.74
N SER A 58 -2.34 -11.99 -9.79
CA SER A 58 -2.56 -10.54 -9.78
C SER A 58 -3.98 -10.14 -9.38
N HIS A 59 -4.99 -10.94 -9.77
CA HIS A 59 -6.40 -10.71 -9.41
C HIS A 59 -6.71 -10.94 -7.92
N LEU A 60 -5.80 -11.59 -7.18
CA LEU A 60 -5.88 -11.80 -5.73
C LEU A 60 -4.97 -10.84 -4.95
N TYR A 61 -3.95 -10.28 -5.60
CA TYR A 61 -2.99 -9.37 -4.97
C TYR A 61 -3.45 -7.91 -5.05
N GLY A 62 -4.55 -7.61 -4.36
CA GLY A 62 -5.16 -6.29 -4.32
C GLY A 62 -6.12 -6.12 -3.14
N PHE A 63 -6.58 -4.88 -2.89
CA PHE A 63 -7.66 -4.67 -1.93
C PHE A 63 -8.99 -5.03 -2.58
N ALA A 64 -9.82 -5.81 -1.89
CA ALA A 64 -11.09 -6.33 -2.43
C ALA A 64 -12.02 -5.24 -2.99
N ASP A 65 -12.05 -4.06 -2.35
CA ASP A 65 -12.86 -2.91 -2.78
C ASP A 65 -12.23 -2.06 -3.89
N HIS A 66 -10.97 -2.36 -4.28
CA HIS A 66 -10.22 -1.63 -5.30
C HIS A 66 -9.58 -2.59 -6.31
N PRO A 67 -10.39 -3.37 -7.05
CA PRO A 67 -9.85 -4.27 -8.07
C PRO A 67 -9.23 -3.48 -9.22
N HIS A 68 -8.12 -3.99 -9.75
CA HIS A 68 -7.52 -3.48 -10.99
C HIS A 68 -7.89 -4.41 -12.16
N PRO A 69 -8.62 -3.93 -13.19
CA PRO A 69 -9.11 -4.80 -14.26
C PRO A 69 -8.04 -5.15 -15.30
N ASP A 70 -7.04 -4.28 -15.47
CA ASP A 70 -6.13 -4.33 -16.62
C ASP A 70 -4.77 -4.97 -16.28
N TRP A 71 -4.77 -6.08 -15.54
CA TRP A 71 -3.53 -6.81 -15.28
C TRP A 71 -2.96 -7.42 -16.56
N SER A 72 -1.70 -7.12 -16.87
CA SER A 72 -1.04 -7.60 -18.08
C SER A 72 -0.66 -9.10 -18.05
N ARG A 73 -0.57 -9.69 -16.85
CA ARG A 73 -0.14 -11.08 -16.62
C ARG A 73 -0.81 -11.67 -15.37
N VAL A 74 -0.86 -13.00 -15.29
CA VAL A 74 -1.35 -13.76 -14.11
C VAL A 74 -0.50 -13.48 -12.87
N PHE A 75 0.81 -13.28 -13.04
CA PHE A 75 1.74 -12.86 -11.99
C PHE A 75 2.36 -11.54 -12.42
N ALA A 76 2.02 -10.46 -11.71
CA ALA A 76 2.50 -9.12 -12.04
C ALA A 76 4.02 -9.02 -11.80
N PRO A 77 4.77 -8.34 -12.69
CA PRO A 77 6.17 -8.01 -12.47
C PRO A 77 6.34 -6.93 -11.38
#